data_AF-A0AA43LUG1-F1
#
_entry.id   AF-A0AA43LUG1-F1
#
_cell.length_a   1.000
_cell.length_b   1.000
_cell.length_c   1.000
_cell.angle_alpha   90.00
_cell.angle_beta   90.00
_cell.angle_gamma   90.00
#
_symmetry.space_group_name_H-M   'P 1'
#
loop_
_entity.id
_entity.type
_entity.pdbx_description
1 polymer ?
#
loop_
_entity_poly.entity_id
_entity_poly.type
_entity_poly.pdbx_seq_one_letter_code
_entity_poly.pdbx_strand_id
1 'polypeptide(L)'
;MKASIRREHHELFNHLKQLEAEGMVTRRRNPDDQRVTFVRLTEECRSLIVTFNKERTEFIRQLLNGFSEQEINLMTDMLTRMHHNLKDL
;
A
#
# COMPACT_ATOMS: atom_id res chain seq x y z
N MET A 1 4.16 3.07 -16.06
CA MET A 1 5.23 3.17 -15.05
C MET A 1 5.99 1.85 -15.04
N LYS A 2 7.17 1.77 -15.66
CA LYS A 2 8.01 0.55 -15.69
C LYS A 2 9.04 0.67 -14.56
N ALA A 3 8.88 -0.09 -13.48
CA ALA A 3 9.91 -0.22 -12.46
C ALA A 3 10.86 -1.34 -12.88
N SER A 4 12.10 -0.97 -13.20
CA SER A 4 13.21 -1.90 -13.40
C SER A 4 13.85 -2.15 -12.04
N ILE A 5 13.63 -3.33 -11.46
CA ILE A 5 14.18 -3.71 -10.14
C ILE A 5 15.18 -4.83 -10.39
N ARG A 6 16.44 -4.59 -10.03
CA ARG A 6 17.54 -5.54 -10.15
C ARG A 6 18.37 -5.48 -8.86
N ARG A 7 17.93 -6.18 -7.80
CA ARG A 7 18.75 -6.77 -6.68
C ARG A 7 18.04 -7.21 -5.37
N GLU A 8 16.71 -7.18 -5.21
CA GLU A 8 16.03 -7.59 -3.94
C GLU A 8 14.89 -8.63 -4.14
N HIS A 9 15.15 -9.75 -4.82
CA HIS A 9 14.06 -10.54 -5.44
C HIS A 9 13.40 -11.64 -4.60
N HIS A 10 14.00 -12.14 -3.51
CA HIS A 10 13.49 -13.34 -2.85
C HIS A 10 12.30 -13.07 -1.92
N GLU A 11 12.41 -12.05 -1.07
CA GLU A 11 11.32 -11.64 -0.16
C GLU A 11 10.08 -11.17 -0.93
N LEU A 12 10.27 -10.34 -1.95
CA LEU A 12 9.18 -9.86 -2.79
C LEU A 12 8.47 -11.01 -3.52
N PHE A 13 9.20 -12.07 -3.89
CA PHE A 13 8.63 -13.25 -4.51
C PHE A 13 7.84 -14.12 -3.52
N ASN A 14 8.32 -14.24 -2.27
CA ASN A 14 7.62 -14.92 -1.18
C ASN A 14 6.31 -14.19 -0.83
N HIS A 15 6.36 -12.87 -0.66
CA HIS A 15 5.18 -12.05 -0.38
C HIS A 15 4.16 -12.15 -1.52
N LEU A 16 4.62 -12.12 -2.79
CA LEU A 16 3.71 -12.29 -3.93
C LEU A 16 3.08 -13.67 -4.01
N LYS A 17 3.81 -14.73 -3.65
CA LYS A 17 3.25 -16.09 -3.56
C LYS A 17 2.19 -16.19 -2.46
N GLN A 18 2.44 -15.56 -1.32
CA GLN A 18 1.50 -15.53 -0.21
C GLN A 18 0.22 -14.78 -0.61
N LEU A 19 0.35 -13.58 -1.19
CA LEU A 19 -0.80 -12.81 -1.69
C LEU A 19 -1.58 -13.55 -2.78
N GLU A 20 -0.92 -14.38 -3.59
CA GLU A 20 -1.58 -15.21 -4.60
C GLU A 20 -2.32 -16.39 -3.94
N ALA A 21 -1.72 -17.04 -2.93
CA ALA A 21 -2.34 -18.11 -2.17
C ALA A 21 -3.56 -17.63 -1.35
N GLU A 22 -3.52 -16.39 -0.88
CA GLU A 22 -4.63 -15.71 -0.19
C GLU A 22 -5.70 -15.18 -1.17
N GLY A 23 -5.55 -15.39 -2.49
CA GLY A 23 -6.51 -14.95 -3.51
C GLY A 23 -6.54 -13.43 -3.72
N MET A 24 -5.57 -12.70 -3.18
CA MET A 24 -5.51 -11.24 -3.27
C MET A 24 -4.94 -10.76 -4.60
N VAL A 25 -4.03 -11.52 -5.19
CA VAL A 25 -3.43 -11.22 -6.50
C VAL A 25 -3.49 -12.41 -7.45
N THR A 26 -3.52 -12.09 -8.75
CA THR A 26 -3.34 -13.06 -9.83
C THR A 26 -2.06 -12.76 -10.58
N ARG A 27 -1.37 -13.81 -11.03
CA ARG A 27 -0.14 -13.68 -11.82
C ARG A 27 -0.36 -14.25 -13.22
N ARG A 28 0.11 -13.50 -14.21
CA ARG A 28 0.12 -13.95 -15.60
C ARG A 28 1.47 -13.65 -16.22
N ARG A 29 2.10 -14.66 -16.81
CA ARG A 29 3.32 -14.46 -17.62
C ARG A 29 2.97 -13.70 -18.88
N ASN A 30 3.83 -12.77 -19.27
CA ASN A 30 3.69 -12.10 -20.55
C ASN A 30 3.92 -13.12 -21.69
N PRO A 31 2.96 -13.31 -22.61
CA PRO A 31 3.15 -14.21 -23.75
C PRO A 31 4.34 -13.82 -24.65
N ASP A 32 4.68 -12.53 -24.72
CA ASP A 32 5.74 -12.01 -25.59
C ASP A 32 7.15 -12.05 -24.94
N ASP A 33 7.21 -12.09 -23.61
CA ASP A 33 8.47 -12.20 -22.85
C ASP A 33 8.22 -12.90 -21.52
N GLN A 34 8.61 -14.18 -21.44
CA GLN A 34 8.40 -15.00 -20.24
C GLN A 34 9.19 -14.52 -19.01
N ARG A 35 10.13 -13.57 -19.17
CA ARG A 35 10.85 -12.94 -18.06
C ARG A 35 10.01 -11.88 -17.35
N VAL A 36 8.88 -11.48 -17.95
CA VAL A 36 7.93 -10.51 -17.37
C VAL A 36 6.73 -11.25 -16.82
N THR A 37 6.42 -11.00 -15.54
CA THR A 37 5.20 -11.48 -14.89
C THR A 37 4.34 -10.29 -14.51
N PHE A 38 3.11 -10.26 -15.03
CA PHE A 38 2.10 -9.31 -14.60
C PHE A 38 1.46 -9.79 -13.30
N VAL A 39 1.35 -8.88 -12.34
CA VAL A 39 0.63 -9.10 -11.09
C VAL A 39 -0.53 -8.13 -11.06
N ARG A 40 -1.74 -8.62 -10.77
CA ARG A 40 -2.94 -7.80 -10.66
C ARG A 40 -3.72 -8.18 -9.40
N LEU A 41 -4.21 -7.18 -8.67
CA LEU A 41 -5.22 -7.40 -7.62
C LEU A 41 -6.46 -8.08 -8.21
N THR A 42 -7.00 -9.07 -7.51
CA THR A 42 -8.30 -9.67 -7.83
C THR A 42 -9.44 -8.67 -7.61
N GLU A 43 -10.60 -8.95 -8.21
CA GLU A 43 -11.77 -8.07 -8.05
C GLU A 43 -12.30 -8.10 -6.61
N GLU A 44 -12.21 -9.25 -5.95
CA GLU A 44 -12.54 -9.42 -4.54
C GLU A 44 -11.63 -8.57 -3.65
N CYS A 45 -10.31 -8.63 -3.86
CA CYS A 45 -9.36 -7.80 -3.13
C CYS A 45 -9.58 -6.30 -3.38
N ARG A 46 -9.90 -5.90 -4.61
CA ARG A 46 -10.27 -4.51 -4.93
C ARG A 46 -11.50 -4.06 -4.14
N SER A 47 -12.52 -4.90 -4.08
CA SER A 47 -13.74 -4.62 -3.32
C SER A 47 -13.46 -4.51 -1.82
N LEU A 48 -12.63 -5.41 -1.28
CA LEU A 48 -12.19 -5.40 0.11
C LEU A 48 -11.43 -4.10 0.46
N ILE A 49 -10.50 -3.69 -0.40
CA ILE A 49 -9.75 -2.42 -0.23
C ILE A 49 -10.70 -1.23 -0.20
N VAL A 50 -11.74 -1.20 -1.05
CA VAL A 50 -12.73 -0.13 -1.05
C VAL A 50 -13.50 -0.10 0.29
N THR A 51 -13.97 -1.24 0.78
CA THR A 51 -14.68 -1.32 2.05
C THR A 51 -13.77 -0.93 3.21
N PHE A 52 -12.56 -1.47 3.26
CA PHE A 52 -11.56 -1.14 4.29
C PHE A 52 -11.21 0.35 4.29
N ASN A 53 -11.04 0.96 3.11
CA ASN A 53 -10.78 2.40 3.02
C ASN A 53 -11.95 3.24 3.54
N LYS A 54 -13.19 2.80 3.32
CA LYS A 54 -14.37 3.48 3.88
C LYS A 54 -14.36 3.41 5.40
N GLU A 55 -14.19 2.21 5.97
CA GLU A 55 -14.11 2.01 7.42
C GLU A 55 -12.96 2.81 8.04
N ARG A 56 -11.78 2.79 7.42
CA ARG A 56 -10.62 3.57 7.86
C ARG A 56 -10.90 5.08 7.83
N THR A 57 -11.57 5.56 6.78
CA THR A 57 -11.91 6.98 6.65
C THR A 57 -12.88 7.41 7.74
N GLU A 58 -13.90 6.60 8.00
CA GLU A 58 -14.86 6.88 9.05
C GLU A 58 -14.21 6.82 10.45
N PHE A 59 -13.33 5.84 10.67
CA PHE A 59 -12.55 5.75 11.90
C PHE A 59 -11.68 7.00 12.13
N ILE A 60 -10.95 7.47 11.11
CA ILE A 60 -10.12 8.68 11.20
C ILE A 60 -11.01 9.91 11.45
N ARG A 61 -12.16 10.00 10.78
CA ARG A 61 -13.12 11.10 10.99
C ARG A 61 -13.62 11.14 12.44
N GLN A 62 -13.93 9.99 13.03
CA GLN A 62 -14.36 9.90 14.42
C GLN A 62 -13.23 10.23 15.40
N LEU A 63 -12.03 9.72 15.12
CA LEU A 63 -10.84 9.98 15.93
C LEU A 63 -10.49 11.48 15.97
N LEU A 64 -10.64 12.17 14.85
CA LEU A 64 -10.37 13.61 14.70
C LEU A 64 -11.61 14.47 14.90
N ASN A 65 -12.71 13.91 15.43
CA ASN A 65 -13.92 14.68 15.67
C ASN A 65 -13.65 15.81 16.66
N GLY A 66 -14.02 17.04 16.30
CA GLY A 66 -13.78 18.24 17.10
C GLY A 66 -12.44 18.94 16.82
N PHE A 67 -11.57 18.38 15.99
CA PHE A 67 -10.37 19.08 15.52
C PHE A 67 -10.71 19.95 14.31
N SER A 68 -10.16 21.16 14.29
CA SER A 68 -10.14 22.02 13.12
C SER A 68 -9.13 21.53 12.08
N GLU A 69 -9.32 21.93 10.83
CA GLU A 69 -8.38 21.63 9.75
C GLU A 69 -6.98 22.20 10.05
N GLN A 70 -6.90 23.38 10.69
CA GLN A 70 -5.61 23.97 11.06
C GLN A 70 -4.86 23.12 12.10
N GLU A 71 -5.56 22.58 13.11
CA GLU A 71 -4.96 21.71 14.13
C GLU A 71 -4.46 20.39 13.53
N ILE A 72 -5.23 19.79 12.62
CA ILE A 72 -4.84 18.57 11.90
C ILE A 72 -3.58 18.84 11.07
N ASN A 73 -3.53 19.96 10.35
CA ASN A 73 -2.38 20.34 9.54
C ASN A 73 -1.13 20.60 10.40
N LEU A 74 -1.29 21.28 11.54
CA LEU A 74 -0.19 21.52 12.49
C LEU A 74 0.35 20.21 13.08
N MET A 75 -0.53 19.31 13.50
CA MET A 75 -0.14 17.98 13.99
C MET A 75 0.61 17.18 12.92
N THR A 76 0.13 17.24 11.67
CA THR A 76 0.79 16.59 10.53
C THR A 76 2.20 17.12 10.29
N ASP A 77 2.41 18.44 10.37
CA ASP A 77 3.75 19.05 10.27
C ASP A 77 4.68 18.55 11.40
N MET A 78 4.19 18.57 12.64
CA MET A 78 4.97 18.12 13.80
C MET A 78 5.40 16.65 13.67
N LEU A 79 4.48 15.76 13.29
CA LEU A 79 4.79 14.33 13.07
C LEU A 79 5.78 14.13 11.92
N THR A 80 5.65 14.90 10.84
CA THR A 80 6.56 14.85 9.70
C THR A 80 7.98 15.23 10.10
N ARG A 81 8.14 16.28 10.93
CA ARG A 81 9.44 16.71 11.45
C ARG A 81 10.07 15.65 12.36
N MET A 82 9.28 15.01 13.25
CA MET A 82 9.77 13.91 14.08
C MET A 82 10.26 12.73 13.22
N HIS A 83 9.49 12.36 12.19
CA HIS A 83 9.88 11.30 11.27
C HIS A 83 11.17 11.61 10.50
N HIS A 84 11.37 12.88 10.12
CA HIS A 84 12.61 13.30 9.48
C HIS A 84 13.81 13.15 10.43
N ASN A 85 13.68 13.63 11.68
CA ASN A 85 14.74 13.49 12.68
C ASN A 85 15.11 12.02 12.95
N LEU A 86 14.15 11.10 12.88
CA LEU A 86 14.40 9.65 13.05
C LEU A 86 15.09 9.01 11.84
N LYS A 87 14.92 9.55 10.64
CA LYS A 87 15.61 9.07 9.43
C LYS A 87 17.06 9.51 9.35
N ASP A 88 17.38 10.63 10.01
CA ASP A 88 18.73 11.19 10.06
C ASP A 88 19.55 10.62 11.23
N LEU A 89 18.98 9.68 12.00
CA LEU A 89 19.64 8.89 13.04
C LEU A 89 20.22 7.59 12.47
#